data_AF-A0A2E4WJE8-F1
#
_entry.id   AF-A0A2E4WJE8-F1
#
_cell.length_a   1.000
_cell.length_b   1.000
_cell.length_c   1.000
_cell.angle_alpha   90.00
_cell.angle_beta   90.00
_cell.angle_gamma   90.00
#
_symmetry.space_group_name_H-M   'P 1'
#
loop_
_entity.id
_entity.type
_entity.pdbx_description
1 polymer ?
#
loop_
_entity_poly.entity_id
_entity_poly.type
_entity_poly.pdbx_seq_one_letter_code
_entity_poly.pdbx_strand_id
1 'polypeptide(L)'
;MKKHTSFIYLFFLVLCLYEKPLAQRSSSRFSDQQIVAMTGSYLKRMSGSPEFMGAKVYRHPEKGKIYQIHLQVVRNRETEGLGYAFDTMLALSEYFKKPPKIFIAVLHSNNRSAPPVICSGSVKCTSDHYIKKVITYKDWYNNCIKFEKPTIVADL
;
A
#
# COMPACT_ATOMS: atom_id res chain seq x y z
N MET A 1 28.92 -33.11 47.32
CA MET A 1 28.61 -33.36 45.89
C MET A 1 27.30 -32.68 45.42
N LYS A 2 26.97 -31.44 45.85
CA LYS A 2 25.71 -30.74 45.50
C LYS A 2 25.91 -29.49 44.61
N LYS A 3 27.15 -29.02 44.42
CA LYS A 3 27.46 -27.79 43.66
C LYS A 3 27.42 -27.97 42.14
N HIS A 4 27.75 -29.16 41.62
CA HIS A 4 27.76 -29.42 40.18
C HIS A 4 26.36 -29.46 39.57
N THR A 5 25.36 -29.97 40.30
CA THR A 5 23.97 -30.03 39.83
C THR A 5 23.39 -28.64 39.63
N SER A 6 23.72 -27.68 40.51
CA SER A 6 23.28 -26.28 40.41
C SER A 6 23.87 -25.55 39.20
N PHE A 7 25.15 -25.79 38.90
CA PHE A 7 25.82 -25.19 37.74
C PHE A 7 25.24 -25.67 36.40
N ILE A 8 24.81 -26.94 36.34
CA ILE A 8 24.16 -27.52 35.15
C ILE A 8 22.79 -26.87 34.93
N TYR A 9 22.00 -26.68 35.98
CA TYR A 9 20.71 -25.97 35.88
C TYR A 9 20.89 -24.50 35.47
N LEU A 10 21.90 -23.82 36.00
CA LEU A 10 22.19 -22.43 35.65
C LEU A 10 22.64 -22.31 34.19
N PHE A 11 23.43 -23.26 33.70
CA PHE A 11 23.88 -23.32 32.31
C PHE A 11 22.73 -23.61 31.34
N PHE A 12 21.81 -24.51 31.70
CA PHE A 12 20.57 -24.76 30.94
C PHE A 12 19.63 -23.54 30.93
N LEU A 13 19.52 -22.81 32.04
CA LEU A 13 18.74 -21.56 32.11
C LEU A 13 19.30 -20.45 31.22
N VAL A 14 20.63 -20.32 31.13
CA VAL A 14 21.30 -19.35 30.25
C VAL A 14 21.15 -19.72 28.78
N LEU A 15 21.16 -21.02 28.43
CA LEU A 15 20.90 -21.50 27.07
C LEU A 15 19.46 -21.23 26.61
N CYS A 16 18.45 -21.41 27.48
CA CYS A 16 17.06 -21.09 27.15
C CYS A 16 16.80 -19.58 26.93
N LEU A 17 17.61 -18.70 27.52
CA LEU A 17 17.50 -17.25 27.32
C LEU A 17 18.25 -16.75 26.07
N TYR A 18 19.08 -17.59 25.45
CA TYR A 18 19.82 -17.24 24.24
C TYR A 18 19.02 -17.49 22.94
N GLU A 19 17.91 -18.21 23.03
CA GLU A 19 16.92 -18.26 21.96
C GLU A 19 16.17 -16.93 21.91
N LYS A 20 16.75 -15.95 21.22
CA LYS A 20 15.94 -14.86 20.68
C LYS A 20 14.87 -15.51 19.82
N PRO A 21 13.57 -15.31 20.07
CA PRO A 21 12.58 -15.70 19.10
C PRO A 21 12.95 -14.94 17.84
N LEU A 22 13.39 -15.67 16.81
CA LEU A 22 13.47 -15.13 15.47
C LEU A 22 12.02 -14.73 15.21
N ALA A 23 11.72 -13.43 15.34
CA ALA A 23 10.39 -12.92 15.13
C ALA A 23 9.97 -13.40 13.75
N GLN A 24 9.14 -14.44 13.73
CA GLN A 24 8.69 -15.11 12.54
C GLN A 24 7.73 -14.12 11.91
N ARG A 25 8.28 -13.16 11.18
CA ARG A 25 7.53 -12.19 10.40
C ARG A 25 6.73 -13.04 9.42
N SER A 26 5.46 -13.25 9.72
CA SER A 26 4.53 -14.13 9.01
C SER A 26 4.78 -14.03 7.50
N SER A 27 5.57 -14.97 6.96
CA SER A 27 6.10 -14.90 5.61
C SER A 27 5.09 -15.51 4.66
N SER A 28 4.00 -14.78 4.41
CA SER A 28 3.19 -14.77 3.19
C SER A 28 1.85 -14.09 3.48
N ARG A 29 1.82 -12.75 3.47
CA ARG A 29 0.56 -12.00 3.33
C ARG A 29 0.24 -11.89 1.84
N PHE A 30 -0.99 -12.13 1.41
CA PHE A 30 -1.54 -12.25 0.05
C PHE A 30 -0.66 -11.97 -1.20
N SER A 31 -0.84 -12.82 -2.22
CA SER A 31 -0.26 -12.62 -3.56
C SER A 31 -0.83 -11.37 -4.24
N ASP A 32 -0.14 -10.89 -5.27
CA ASP A 32 -0.54 -9.70 -6.02
C ASP A 32 -1.95 -9.85 -6.62
N GLN A 33 -2.26 -11.04 -7.13
CA GLN A 33 -3.60 -11.38 -7.64
C GLN A 33 -4.66 -11.40 -6.54
N GLN A 34 -4.33 -11.94 -5.36
CA GLN A 34 -5.24 -11.93 -4.22
C GLN A 34 -5.53 -10.51 -3.75
N ILE A 35 -4.52 -9.63 -3.69
CA ILE A 35 -4.73 -8.23 -3.34
C ILE A 35 -5.65 -7.55 -4.38
N VAL A 36 -5.37 -7.70 -5.67
CA VAL A 36 -6.21 -7.16 -6.77
C VAL A 36 -7.67 -7.63 -6.66
N ALA A 37 -7.88 -8.92 -6.35
CA ALA A 37 -9.22 -9.48 -6.18
C ALA A 37 -9.97 -8.91 -4.96
N MET A 38 -9.24 -8.55 -3.90
CA MET A 38 -9.82 -7.97 -2.68
C MET A 38 -10.07 -6.46 -2.79
N THR A 39 -9.37 -5.74 -3.69
CA THR A 39 -9.41 -4.29 -3.81
C THR A 39 -10.83 -3.73 -3.94
N GLY A 40 -11.63 -4.26 -4.87
CA GLY A 40 -12.99 -3.79 -5.09
C GLY A 40 -13.90 -4.04 -3.89
N SER A 41 -13.73 -5.18 -3.20
CA SER A 41 -14.49 -5.51 -1.99
C SER A 41 -14.14 -4.60 -0.81
N TYR A 42 -12.88 -4.18 -0.70
CA TYR A 42 -12.45 -3.20 0.29
C TYR A 42 -13.09 -1.84 0.04
N LEU A 43 -12.99 -1.32 -1.19
CA LEU A 43 -13.60 -0.05 -1.58
C LEU A 43 -15.10 -0.03 -1.34
N LYS A 44 -15.83 -1.07 -1.75
CA LYS A 44 -17.29 -1.17 -1.56
C LYS A 44 -17.75 -1.06 -0.10
N ARG A 45 -16.87 -1.37 0.86
CA ARG A 45 -17.15 -1.23 2.31
C ARG A 45 -16.93 0.19 2.83
N MET A 46 -16.21 1.02 2.10
CA MET A 46 -15.98 2.42 2.46
C MET A 46 -17.20 3.24 2.04
N SER A 47 -17.89 3.82 3.03
CA SER A 47 -19.06 4.67 2.76
C SER A 47 -18.68 5.82 1.83
N GLY A 48 -19.44 6.03 0.75
CA GLY A 48 -19.19 7.10 -0.20
C GLY A 48 -18.06 6.86 -1.20
N SER A 49 -17.46 5.66 -1.22
CA SER A 49 -16.42 5.33 -2.20
C SER A 49 -16.93 5.46 -3.63
N PRO A 50 -16.12 5.98 -4.57
CA PRO A 50 -16.41 5.91 -5.99
C PRO A 50 -16.50 4.47 -6.49
N GLU A 51 -17.11 4.27 -7.67
CA GLU A 51 -17.23 2.95 -8.27
C GLU A 51 -15.85 2.40 -8.67
N PHE A 52 -15.59 1.15 -8.32
CA PHE A 52 -14.34 0.46 -8.63
C PHE A 52 -14.37 -0.07 -10.06
N MET A 53 -13.39 0.33 -10.88
CA MET A 53 -13.28 -0.12 -12.27
C MET A 53 -12.21 -1.19 -12.48
N GLY A 54 -11.28 -1.35 -11.54
CA GLY A 54 -10.25 -2.37 -11.63
C GLY A 54 -8.99 -2.01 -10.86
N ALA A 55 -8.12 -2.99 -10.68
CA ALA A 55 -6.80 -2.81 -10.09
C ALA A 55 -5.76 -3.67 -10.80
N LYS A 56 -4.52 -3.22 -10.77
CA LYS A 56 -3.38 -3.92 -11.37
C LYS A 56 -2.17 -3.80 -10.45
N VAL A 57 -1.35 -4.85 -10.44
CA VAL A 57 -0.05 -4.85 -9.77
C VAL A 57 0.97 -5.34 -10.78
N TYR A 58 2.03 -4.57 -10.97
CA TYR A 58 3.06 -4.85 -11.97
C TYR A 58 4.42 -4.28 -11.53
N ARG A 59 5.47 -4.57 -12.31
CA ARG A 59 6.81 -4.01 -12.07
C ARG A 59 7.19 -3.08 -13.22
N HIS A 60 7.55 -1.86 -12.86
CA HIS A 60 8.23 -0.94 -13.76
C HIS A 60 9.75 -1.10 -13.63
N PRO A 61 10.52 -1.04 -14.74
CA PRO A 61 11.98 -1.17 -14.71
C PRO A 61 12.65 -0.22 -13.72
N GLU A 62 12.23 1.05 -13.67
CA GLU A 62 12.86 2.08 -12.85
C GLU A 62 12.14 2.35 -11.51
N LYS A 63 10.80 2.27 -11.49
CA LYS A 63 9.97 2.66 -10.34
C LYS A 63 9.78 1.48 -9.36
N GLY A 64 10.09 0.26 -9.79
CA GLY A 64 9.87 -0.96 -9.04
C GLY A 64 8.40 -1.40 -9.08
N LYS A 65 7.94 -2.05 -8.01
CA LYS A 65 6.59 -2.59 -7.94
C LYS A 65 5.55 -1.49 -7.78
N ILE A 66 4.55 -1.49 -8.65
CA ILE A 66 3.44 -0.53 -8.70
C ILE A 66 2.16 -1.25 -8.31
N TYR A 67 1.33 -0.58 -7.51
CA TYR A 67 -0.06 -0.93 -7.29
C TYR A 67 -0.95 0.18 -7.84
N GLN A 68 -1.82 -0.16 -8.78
CA GLN A 68 -2.66 0.77 -9.51
C GLN A 68 -4.13 0.45 -9.28
N ILE A 69 -4.94 1.48 -9.01
CA ILE A 69 -6.41 1.37 -8.88
C ILE A 69 -7.08 2.32 -9.86
N HIS A 70 -8.11 1.82 -10.52
CA HIS A 70 -9.01 2.59 -11.38
C HIS A 70 -10.36 2.81 -10.68
N LEU A 71 -10.79 4.06 -10.59
CA LEU A 71 -12.09 4.44 -10.03
C LEU A 71 -12.88 5.27 -11.04
N GLN A 72 -14.20 5.09 -11.07
CA GLN A 72 -15.13 5.95 -11.79
C GLN A 72 -15.60 7.05 -10.82
N VAL A 73 -15.29 8.30 -11.13
CA VAL A 73 -15.63 9.47 -10.30
C VAL A 73 -16.63 10.39 -10.99
N VAL A 74 -17.49 11.02 -10.18
CA VAL A 74 -18.32 12.14 -10.63
C VAL A 74 -17.45 13.37 -10.83
N ARG A 75 -17.74 14.16 -11.87
CA ARG A 75 -17.06 15.43 -12.14
C ARG A 75 -16.96 16.30 -10.88
N ASN A 76 -15.80 16.92 -10.68
CA ASN A 76 -15.45 17.78 -9.53
C ASN A 76 -15.25 17.03 -8.19
N ARG A 77 -15.28 15.69 -8.18
CA ARG A 77 -14.93 14.86 -7.00
C ARG A 77 -13.62 14.08 -7.19
N GLU A 78 -12.75 14.55 -8.06
CA GLU A 78 -11.47 13.90 -8.36
C GLU A 78 -10.56 13.88 -7.12
N THR A 79 -10.49 14.98 -6.37
CA THR A 79 -9.69 15.06 -5.13
C THR A 79 -10.15 14.04 -4.08
N GLU A 80 -11.46 13.85 -3.94
CA GLU A 80 -12.01 12.84 -3.04
C GLU A 80 -11.74 11.43 -3.54
N GLY A 81 -11.89 11.18 -4.85
CA GLY A 81 -11.52 9.91 -5.47
C GLY A 81 -10.05 9.56 -5.27
N LEU A 82 -9.14 10.55 -5.31
CA LEU A 82 -7.74 10.35 -4.95
C LEU A 82 -7.58 9.90 -3.50
N GLY A 83 -8.31 10.53 -2.57
CA GLY A 83 -8.32 10.14 -1.16
C GLY A 83 -8.69 8.66 -0.98
N TYR A 84 -9.81 8.22 -1.55
CA TYR A 84 -10.24 6.82 -1.50
C TYR A 84 -9.22 5.86 -2.12
N ALA A 85 -8.65 6.23 -3.28
CA ALA A 85 -7.67 5.39 -3.96
C ALA A 85 -6.40 5.21 -3.13
N PHE A 86 -5.82 6.31 -2.62
CA PHE A 86 -4.59 6.26 -1.82
C PHE A 86 -4.81 5.59 -0.46
N ASP A 87 -5.94 5.82 0.20
CA ASP A 87 -6.29 5.15 1.45
C ASP A 87 -6.45 3.63 1.25
N THR A 88 -7.20 3.21 0.21
CA THR A 88 -7.34 1.80 -0.15
C THR A 88 -6.00 1.16 -0.46
N MET A 89 -5.16 1.83 -1.28
CA MET A 89 -3.86 1.30 -1.65
C MET A 89 -2.95 1.17 -0.43
N LEU A 90 -2.96 2.15 0.47
CA LEU A 90 -2.17 2.14 1.69
C LEU A 90 -2.62 1.03 2.64
N ALA A 91 -3.92 0.92 2.92
CA ALA A 91 -4.48 -0.11 3.77
C ALA A 91 -4.15 -1.52 3.26
N LEU A 92 -4.28 -1.75 1.95
CA LEU A 92 -3.96 -3.05 1.34
C LEU A 92 -2.45 -3.29 1.18
N SER A 93 -1.61 -2.24 1.20
CA SER A 93 -0.17 -2.36 0.99
C SER A 93 0.54 -3.21 2.06
N GLU A 94 0.02 -3.23 3.29
CA GLU A 94 0.55 -4.00 4.42
C GLU A 94 0.33 -5.51 4.29
N TYR A 95 -0.57 -5.90 3.39
CA TYR A 95 -0.97 -7.29 3.15
C TYR A 95 -0.27 -7.92 1.96
N PHE A 96 0.58 -7.19 1.24
CA PHE A 96 1.37 -7.78 0.15
C PHE A 96 2.50 -8.66 0.69
N LYS A 97 2.81 -9.76 -0.03
CA LYS A 97 4.05 -10.54 0.20
C LYS A 97 5.29 -9.65 0.10
N LYS A 98 5.27 -8.76 -0.90
CA LYS A 98 6.30 -7.75 -1.16
C LYS A 98 5.59 -6.43 -1.44
N PRO A 99 5.63 -5.44 -0.54
CA PRO A 99 4.93 -4.18 -0.71
C PRO A 99 5.31 -3.44 -1.99
N PRO A 100 4.36 -2.72 -2.63
CA PRO A 100 4.66 -1.81 -3.71
C PRO A 100 5.53 -0.64 -3.22
N LYS A 101 6.27 -0.01 -4.15
CA LYS A 101 7.00 1.23 -3.90
C LYS A 101 6.22 2.47 -4.32
N ILE A 102 5.35 2.31 -5.31
CA ILE A 102 4.56 3.37 -5.92
C ILE A 102 3.09 2.97 -5.99
N PHE A 103 2.24 3.94 -5.71
CA PHE A 103 0.80 3.92 -5.93
C PHE A 103 0.45 4.71 -7.19
N ILE A 104 -0.53 4.24 -7.95
CA ILE A 104 -1.11 4.97 -9.08
C ILE A 104 -2.64 4.94 -8.97
N ALA A 105 -3.26 6.11 -8.85
CA ALA A 105 -4.70 6.28 -8.97
C ALA A 105 -5.04 6.74 -10.39
N VAL A 106 -5.97 6.05 -11.02
CA VAL A 106 -6.52 6.43 -12.33
C VAL A 106 -8.01 6.70 -12.15
N LEU A 107 -8.40 7.97 -12.23
CA LEU A 107 -9.77 8.40 -12.03
C LEU A 107 -10.43 8.69 -13.38
N HIS A 108 -11.43 7.90 -13.72
CA HIS A 108 -12.22 8.06 -14.93
C HIS A 108 -13.44 8.93 -14.62
N SER A 109 -13.58 10.04 -15.35
CA SER A 109 -14.79 10.86 -15.23
C SER A 109 -15.99 10.12 -15.82
N ASN A 110 -17.17 10.32 -15.23
CA ASN A 110 -18.43 9.88 -15.84
C ASN A 110 -18.73 10.60 -17.18
N ASN A 111 -18.02 11.68 -17.50
CA ASN A 111 -17.98 12.25 -18.84
C ASN A 111 -17.04 11.45 -19.75
N ARG A 112 -17.61 10.71 -20.71
CA ARG A 112 -16.87 9.84 -21.65
C ARG A 112 -15.80 10.55 -22.48
N SER A 113 -15.92 11.87 -22.68
CA SER A 113 -14.95 12.65 -23.46
C SER A 113 -13.82 13.23 -22.61
N ALA A 114 -13.93 13.18 -21.28
CA ALA A 114 -12.88 13.68 -20.40
C ALA A 114 -11.78 12.62 -20.23
N PRO A 115 -10.50 12.98 -20.40
CA PRO A 115 -9.41 12.04 -20.15
C PRO A 115 -9.33 11.69 -18.65
N PRO A 116 -8.80 10.51 -18.31
CA PRO A 116 -8.65 10.13 -16.92
C PRO A 116 -7.63 11.02 -16.21
N VAL A 117 -7.88 11.31 -14.94
CA VAL A 117 -6.89 11.94 -14.05
C VAL A 117 -5.99 10.84 -13.49
N ILE A 118 -4.69 10.97 -13.74
CA ILE A 118 -3.70 9.99 -13.31
C ILE A 118 -2.81 10.63 -12.26
N CYS A 119 -2.66 9.98 -11.12
CA CYS A 119 -1.86 10.48 -10.01
C CYS A 119 -0.99 9.35 -9.45
N SER A 120 0.32 9.53 -9.49
CA SER A 120 1.28 8.61 -8.89
C SER A 120 1.80 9.15 -7.57
N GLY A 121 2.20 8.27 -6.65
CA GLY A 121 2.79 8.69 -5.38
C GLY A 121 3.62 7.60 -4.71
N SER A 122 4.59 8.04 -3.91
CA SER A 122 5.43 7.13 -3.12
C SER A 122 4.65 6.52 -1.95
N VAL A 123 4.76 5.21 -1.79
CA VAL A 123 4.13 4.49 -0.65
C VAL A 123 4.70 4.98 0.67
N LYS A 124 6.01 5.20 0.73
CA LYS A 124 6.69 5.69 1.93
C LYS A 124 6.18 7.09 2.31
N CYS A 125 6.17 8.01 1.35
CA CYS A 125 5.76 9.40 1.56
C CYS A 125 4.26 9.50 1.92
N THR A 126 3.43 8.65 1.29
CA THR A 126 2.01 8.53 1.64
C THR A 126 1.82 7.98 3.06
N SER A 127 2.57 6.96 3.46
CA SER A 127 2.55 6.42 4.84
C SER A 127 3.00 7.47 5.86
N ASP A 128 4.00 8.29 5.52
CA ASP A 128 4.49 9.37 6.38
C ASP A 128 3.37 10.39 6.70
N HIS A 129 2.46 10.65 5.75
CA HIS A 129 1.27 11.48 5.98
C HIS A 129 0.13 10.71 6.68
N TYR A 130 -0.36 9.61 6.09
CA TYR A 130 -1.61 8.97 6.51
C TYR A 130 -1.46 8.15 7.79
N ILE A 131 -0.32 7.48 7.99
CA ILE A 131 -0.08 6.59 9.13
C ILE A 131 0.75 7.28 10.20
N LYS A 132 1.92 7.79 9.83
CA LYS A 132 2.89 8.31 10.82
C LYS A 132 2.63 9.75 11.25
N LYS A 133 1.80 10.49 10.49
CA LYS A 133 1.43 11.88 10.77
C LYS A 133 2.65 12.82 10.91
N VAL A 134 3.75 12.54 10.20
CA VAL A 134 5.00 13.32 10.28
C VAL A 134 5.08 14.45 9.25
N ILE A 135 4.19 14.46 8.25
CA ILE A 135 4.05 15.53 7.26
C ILE A 135 2.59 15.95 7.10
N THR A 136 2.36 17.21 6.71
CA THR A 136 1.00 17.74 6.54
C THR A 136 0.35 17.24 5.25
N TYR A 137 -0.97 17.45 5.11
CA TYR A 137 -1.66 17.19 3.86
C TYR A 137 -1.09 18.03 2.71
N LYS A 138 -0.74 19.29 2.98
CA LYS A 138 -0.13 20.19 2.00
C LYS A 138 1.23 19.65 1.53
N ASP A 139 2.04 19.14 2.44
CA ASP A 139 3.33 18.53 2.09
C ASP A 139 3.14 17.26 1.26
N TRP A 140 2.19 16.41 1.65
CA TRP A 140 1.86 15.22 0.90
C TRP A 140 1.37 15.54 -0.51
N TYR A 141 0.42 16.46 -0.64
CA TYR A 141 -0.18 16.84 -1.91
C TYR A 141 0.84 17.45 -2.87
N ASN A 142 1.77 18.28 -2.36
CA ASN A 142 2.73 18.99 -3.20
C ASN A 142 4.02 18.19 -3.47
N ASN A 143 4.44 17.32 -2.54
CA ASN A 143 5.76 16.69 -2.60
C ASN A 143 5.72 15.16 -2.74
N CYS A 144 4.63 14.50 -2.36
CA CYS A 144 4.54 13.03 -2.37
C CYS A 144 3.81 12.46 -3.59
N ILE A 145 2.94 13.26 -4.21
CA ILE A 145 2.12 12.84 -5.36
C ILE A 145 2.42 13.69 -6.59
N LYS A 146 2.20 13.11 -7.76
CA LYS A 146 2.42 13.77 -9.05
C LYS A 146 1.30 13.41 -10.00
N PHE A 147 0.70 14.44 -10.59
CA PHE A 147 -0.26 14.27 -11.68
C PHE A 147 0.48 13.95 -12.98
N GLU A 148 0.04 12.90 -13.66
CA GLU A 148 0.61 12.43 -14.92
C GLU A 148 -0.31 12.77 -16.09
N LYS A 149 0.27 13.03 -17.26
CA LYS A 149 -0.52 13.24 -18.48
C LYS A 149 -1.09 11.89 -18.96
N PRO A 150 -2.36 11.83 -19.39
CA PRO A 150 -3.04 10.59 -19.81
C PRO A 150 -2.26 9.78 -20.87
N THR A 151 -1.53 10.46 -21.74
CA THR A 151 -0.77 9.86 -22.86
C THR A 151 0.40 8.98 -22.40
N ILE A 152 0.87 9.11 -21.16
CA ILE A 152 2.09 8.41 -20.67
C ILE A 152 1.77 6.98 -20.19
N VAL A 153 0.50 6.64 -19.92
CA VAL A 153 0.12 5.33 -19.34
C VAL A 153 -0.21 4.28 -20.41
N ALA A 154 -0.36 4.66 -21.68
CA ALA A 154 -0.46 3.68 -22.76
C ALA A 154 0.86 2.91 -22.99
N ASP A 155 1.98 3.47 -22.52
CA ASP A 155 3.33 2.94 -22.70
C ASP A 155 3.94 2.34 -21.39
N LEU A 156 3.13 2.12 -20.35
CA LEU A 156 3.55 1.62 -19.01
C LEU A 156 2.96 0.27 -18.61
#